data_AF-A0A928ZDF5-F1
#
_entry.id   AF-A0A928ZDF5-F1
#
_cell.length_a   1.000
_cell.length_b   1.000
_cell.length_c   1.000
_cell.angle_alpha   90.00
_cell.angle_beta   90.00
_cell.angle_gamma   90.00
#
_symmetry.space_group_name_H-M   'P 1'
#
loop_
_entity.id
_entity.type
_entity.pdbx_description
1 polymer ?
#
loop_
_entity_poly.entity_id
_entity_poly.type
_entity_poly.pdbx_seq_one_letter_code
_entity_poly.pdbx_strand_id
1 'polypeptide(L)' 'MAIPANKIHAIVNGTRRVTADTDLRLCRYFGLSEGYFLRLQNAYELMEAKRKLGQV' A
#
# COMPACT_ATOMS: atom_id res chain seq x y z
N MET A 1 -1.13 14.82 -13.01
CA MET A 1 -1.39 13.97 -11.82
C MET A 1 -0.74 12.61 -12.06
N ALA A 2 0.59 12.53 -11.98
CA ALA A 2 1.31 11.30 -12.25
C ALA A 2 2.00 10.82 -10.97
N ILE A 3 1.76 9.57 -10.59
CA ILE A 3 2.65 8.87 -9.68
C ILE A 3 3.89 8.50 -10.52
N PRO A 4 5.10 8.88 -10.09
CA PRO A 4 6.32 8.49 -10.81
C PRO A 4 6.38 6.97 -11.00
N ALA A 5 6.70 6.49 -12.21
CA ALA A 5 6.69 5.05 -12.53
C ALA A 5 7.63 4.23 -11.63
N ASN A 6 8.77 4.81 -11.26
CA ASN A 6 9.71 4.25 -10.27
C ASN A 6 9.05 4.04 -8.89
N LYS A 7 8.14 4.93 -8.48
CA LYS A 7 7.38 4.80 -7.22
C LYS A 7 6.42 3.62 -7.27
N ILE A 8 5.70 3.45 -8.40
CA ILE A 8 4.80 2.30 -8.60
C ILE A 8 5.62 1.00 -8.62
N HIS A 9 6.73 0.97 -9.35
CA HIS A 9 7.60 -0.20 -9.43
C HIS A 9 8.15 -0.61 -8.05
N ALA A 10 8.54 0.35 -7.21
CA ALA A 10 8.97 0.08 -5.83
C ALA A 10 7.85 -0.46 -4.94
N ILE A 11 6.61 -0.01 -5.13
CA ILE A 11 5.44 -0.51 -4.39
C ILE A 11 5.14 -1.95 -4.79
N VAL A 12 5.15 -2.26 -6.10
CA VAL A 12 4.91 -3.62 -6.61
C VAL A 12 5.98 -4.60 -6.12
N ASN A 13 7.24 -4.16 -6.06
CA ASN A 13 8.34 -4.97 -5.52
C ASN A 13 8.36 -5.04 -3.99
N GLY A 14 7.42 -4.41 -3.29
CA GLY A 14 7.36 -4.38 -1.82
C GLY A 14 8.50 -3.60 -1.15
N THR A 15 9.34 -2.91 -1.93
CA THR A 15 10.46 -2.11 -1.40
C THR A 15 10.02 -0.74 -0.90
N ARG A 16 8.76 -0.35 -1.19
CA ARG A 16 8.17 0.89 -0.70
C ARG A 16 6.72 0.70 -0.24
N ARG A 17 6.43 1.24 0.94
CA ARG A 17 5.09 1.30 1.55
C ARG A 17 4.15 2.25 0.77
N VAL A 18 2.86 1.91 0.72
CA VAL A 18 1.82 2.82 0.25
C VAL A 18 1.60 3.96 1.27
N THR A 19 1.66 5.20 0.82
CA THR A 19 1.36 6.40 1.62
C THR A 19 -0.02 6.96 1.30
N ALA A 20 -0.59 7.83 2.15
CA ALA A 20 -1.88 8.47 1.91
C ALA A 20 -1.97 9.22 0.55
N ASP A 21 -0.95 10.02 0.19
CA ASP A 21 -0.87 10.66 -1.15
C ASP A 21 -0.91 9.63 -2.29
N THR A 22 -0.25 8.49 -2.11
CA THR A 22 -0.22 7.44 -3.12
C THR A 22 -1.56 6.72 -3.22
N ASP A 23 -2.18 6.43 -2.08
CA ASP A 23 -3.52 5.84 -1.99
C ASP A 23 -4.55 6.72 -2.70
N LEU A 24 -4.64 8.02 -2.38
CA LEU A 24 -5.61 8.92 -3.01
C LEU A 24 -5.43 9.00 -4.53
N ARG A 25 -4.18 9.01 -5.01
CA ARG A 25 -3.90 9.01 -6.45
C ARG A 25 -4.30 7.70 -7.12
N LEU A 26 -4.02 6.55 -6.50
CA LEU A 26 -4.42 5.25 -7.02
C LEU A 26 -5.95 5.06 -6.97
N CYS A 27 -6.58 5.42 -5.86
CA CYS A 27 -8.03 5.36 -5.68
C CYS A 27 -8.75 6.21 -6.72
N ARG A 28 -8.29 7.44 -6.98
CA ARG A 28 -8.83 8.29 -8.04
C ARG A 28 -8.64 7.69 -9.44
N TYR A 29 -7.49 7.06 -9.70
CA TYR A 29 -7.20 6.44 -11.00
C TYR A 29 -8.07 5.20 -11.25
N PHE A 30 -8.25 4.35 -10.25
CA PHE A 30 -8.99 3.09 -10.35
C PHE A 30 -10.49 3.21 -10.00
N GLY A 31 -10.97 4.40 -9.62
CA GLY A 31 -12.36 4.60 -9.18
C GLY A 31 -12.70 3.86 -7.89
N LEU A 32 -11.72 3.66 -7.01
CA LEU A 32 -11.88 2.98 -5.72
C LEU A 32 -12.17 3.97 -4.59
N SER A 33 -12.71 3.46 -3.49
CA SER A 33 -12.90 4.23 -2.25
C SER A 33 -11.55 4.69 -1.67
N GLU A 34 -11.50 5.90 -1.12
CA GLU A 34 -10.34 6.42 -0.40
C GLU A 34 -9.89 5.46 0.72
N GLY A 35 -8.59 5.29 0.90
CA GLY A 35 -8.00 4.41 1.90
C GLY A 35 -7.99 2.92 1.52
N TYR A 36 -8.42 2.55 0.31
CA TYR A 36 -8.46 1.16 -0.13
C TYR A 36 -7.08 0.48 -0.04
N PHE A 37 -6.05 1.10 -0.60
CA PHE A 37 -4.69 0.54 -0.61
C PHE A 37 -3.99 0.69 0.75
N LEU A 38 -4.26 1.78 1.47
CA LEU A 38 -3.77 1.94 2.85
C LEU A 38 -4.28 0.84 3.78
N ARG A 39 -5.53 0.42 3.62
CA ARG A 39 -6.09 -0.69 4.41
C ARG A 39 -5.40 -2.01 4.10
N LEU A 40 -5.07 -2.27 2.83
CA LEU A 40 -4.28 -3.44 2.44
C LEU A 40 -2.87 -3.41 3.04
N GLN A 41 -2.23 -2.24 3.00
CA GLN A 41 -0.92 -2.03 3.60
C GLN A 41 -0.94 -2.30 5.12
N ASN A 42 -1.94 -1.80 5.83
CA ASN A 42 -2.13 -2.06 7.26
C ASN A 42 -2.38 -3.54 7.56
N ALA A 43 -3.22 -4.21 6.77
CA ALA A 43 -3.50 -5.63 6.95
C ALA A 43 -2.23 -6.48 6.77
N TYR A 44 -1.42 -6.16 5.76
CA TYR A 44 -0.13 -6.80 5.52
C TYR A 44 0.83 -6.60 6.71
N GLU A 45 0.93 -5.37 7.24
CA GLU A 45 1.78 -5.06 8.40
C GLU A 45 1.36 -5.81 9.66
N LEU A 46 0.04 -5.91 9.90
CA LEU A 46 -0.49 -6.70 11.01
C LEU A 46 -0.14 -8.18 10.85
N MET A 47 -0.24 -8.74 9.65
CA MET A 47 0.14 -10.12 9.37
C MET A 47 1.65 -10.35 9.58
N GLU A 48 2.49 -9.44 9.09
CA GLU A 48 3.94 -9.51 9.30
C GLU A 48 4.31 -9.38 10.79
N ALA A 49 3.66 -8.46 11.52
CA ALA A 49 3.87 -8.28 12.95
C ALA A 49 3.48 -9.56 13.72
N LYS A 50 2.33 -10.16 13.41
CA LYS A 50 1.90 -11.45 13.99
C LYS A 50 2.91 -12.56 13.73
N ARG A 51 3.41 -12.67 12.48
CA ARG A 51 4.45 -13.63 12.12
C ARG A 51 5.74 -13.42 12.92
N LYS A 52 6.17 -12.17 13.12
CA LYS A 52 7.37 -11.85 13.94
C LYS A 52 7.17 -12.18 15.41
N LEU A 53 5.95 -12.07 15.92
CA LEU A 53 5.58 -12.43 17.28
C LEU A 53 5.37 -13.95 17.47
N GLY A 54 5.53 -14.76 16.42
CA GLY A 54 5.27 -16.21 16.48
C GLY A 54 3.79 -16.57 16.63
N GLN A 55 2.88 -15.61 16.38
CA GLN A 55 1.43 -15.80 16.44
C GLN A 55 0.92 -16.22 15.06
N VAL A 56 1.18 -17.46 14.65
CA VAL A 56 0.65 -18.07 13.43
C VAL A 56 0.10 -19.45 13.74
#